data_AF-A0A0K8MJ73-F1
#
_entry.id   AF-A0A0K8MJ73-F1
#
_cell.length_a   1.000
_cell.length_b   1.000
_cell.length_c   1.000
_cell.angle_alpha   90.00
_cell.angle_beta   90.00
_cell.angle_gamma   90.00
#
_symmetry.space_group_name_H-M   'P 1'
#
loop_
_entity.id
_entity.type
_entity.pdbx_description
1 polymer ?
#
loop_
_entity_poly.entity_id
_entity_poly.type
_entity_poly.pdbx_seq_one_letter_code
_entity_poly.pdbx_strand_id
1 'polypeptide(L)'
;MLIAYLRNTPQVLDFKDTLVNAFYNIKQELERAKISRELNKRANIGLAEVIKAELPNDQHAYSNYHQLAYKYVTGMTPKQLKKAKGVSVPEEALDNGQKERLERVKQNIALFILDGNDYQDIKTKLLADI
;
A
#
# COMPACT_ATOMS: atom_id res chain seq x y z
N MET A 1 10.60 37.82 -3.09
CA MET A 1 11.72 37.42 -2.22
C MET A 1 11.88 38.47 -1.12
N LEU A 2 11.67 38.13 0.16
CA LEU A 2 11.87 39.08 1.27
C LEU A 2 13.31 39.07 1.81
N ILE A 3 14.00 37.93 1.73
CA ILE A 3 15.35 37.73 2.30
C ILE A 3 16.45 38.45 1.50
N ALA A 4 16.23 38.68 0.20
CA ALA A 4 17.17 39.37 -0.69
C ALA A 4 17.37 40.85 -0.31
N TYR A 5 16.43 41.45 0.41
CA TYR A 5 16.49 42.85 0.87
C TYR A 5 17.15 43.03 2.24
N LEU A 6 17.52 41.94 2.92
CA LEU A 6 18.20 42.02 4.22
C LEU A 6 19.69 42.32 4.02
N ARG A 7 20.16 43.40 4.64
CA ARG A 7 21.58 43.82 4.69
C ARG A 7 22.46 42.64 5.12
N ASN A 8 23.64 42.48 4.50
CA ASN A 8 24.59 41.39 4.78
C ASN A 8 25.34 41.61 6.11
N THR A 9 24.63 41.60 7.24
CA THR A 9 25.26 41.50 8.56
C THR A 9 25.67 40.03 8.82
N PRO A 10 26.67 39.77 9.67
CA PRO A 10 27.10 38.40 9.99
C PRO A 10 25.95 37.48 10.44
N GLN A 11 24.99 38.03 11.20
CA GLN A 11 23.79 37.31 11.67
C GLN A 11 22.84 36.93 10.52
N VAL A 12 22.71 37.79 9.51
CA VAL A 12 21.87 37.53 8.33
C VAL A 12 22.52 36.49 7.41
N LEU A 13 23.85 36.45 7.34
CA LEU A 13 24.58 35.43 6.58
C LEU A 13 24.39 34.04 7.20
N ASP A 14 24.58 33.91 8.52
CA ASP A 14 24.38 32.65 9.25
C ASP A 14 22.93 32.13 9.16
N PHE A 15 21.95 33.03 9.25
CA PHE A 15 20.54 32.69 9.03
C PHE A 15 20.27 32.18 7.60
N LYS A 16 20.85 32.83 6.58
CA LYS A 16 20.71 32.41 5.19
C LYS A 16 21.33 31.04 4.96
N ASP A 17 22.52 30.78 5.50
CA ASP A 17 23.20 29.49 5.38
C ASP A 17 22.40 28.37 6.07
N THR A 18 21.90 28.63 7.27
CA THR A 18 21.04 27.69 8.01
C THR A 18 19.76 27.37 7.23
N LEU A 19 19.10 28.39 6.66
CA LEU A 19 17.88 28.21 5.88
C LEU A 19 18.14 27.40 4.60
N VAL A 20 19.23 27.70 3.90
CA VAL A 20 19.64 26.97 2.69
C VAL A 20 19.93 25.51 3.01
N ASN A 21 20.66 25.24 4.09
CA ASN A 21 20.94 23.88 4.55
C ASN A 21 19.67 23.12 4.94
N ALA A 22 18.75 23.77 5.69
CA ALA A 22 17.46 23.18 6.03
C ALA A 22 16.63 22.85 4.78
N PHE A 23 16.61 23.75 3.79
CA PHE A 23 15.90 23.51 2.53
C PHE A 23 16.53 22.36 1.72
N TYR A 24 17.87 22.27 1.67
CA TYR A 24 18.55 21.14 1.03
C TYR A 24 18.24 19.82 1.71
N ASN A 25 18.23 19.78 3.05
CA ASN A 25 17.89 18.58 3.81
C ASN A 25 16.45 18.14 3.53
N ILE A 26 15.49 19.07 3.60
CA ILE A 26 14.07 18.78 3.29
C ILE A 26 13.92 18.29 1.84
N LYS A 27 14.62 18.92 0.88
CA LYS A 27 14.57 18.48 -0.52
C LYS A 27 15.12 17.08 -0.70
N GLN A 28 16.26 16.75 -0.06
CA GLN A 28 16.84 15.42 -0.13
C GLN A 28 15.93 14.37 0.51
N GLU A 29 15.31 14.68 1.64
CA GLU A 29 14.36 13.78 2.30
C GLU A 29 13.14 13.52 1.41
N LEU A 30 12.60 14.57 0.77
CA LEU A 30 11.50 14.44 -0.18
C LEU A 30 11.88 13.57 -1.40
N GLU A 31 13.06 13.76 -1.98
CA GLU A 31 13.53 12.93 -3.10
C GLU A 31 13.70 11.46 -2.70
N ARG A 32 14.28 11.18 -1.51
CA ARG A 32 14.35 9.81 -0.97
C ARG A 32 12.96 9.21 -0.77
N ALA A 33 12.01 9.99 -0.26
CA ALA A 33 10.62 9.56 -0.07
C ALA A 33 9.92 9.27 -1.40
N LYS A 34 10.15 10.07 -2.45
CA LYS A 34 9.63 9.82 -3.79
C LYS A 34 10.20 8.53 -4.38
N ILE A 35 11.52 8.33 -4.32
CA ILE A 35 12.17 7.10 -4.81
C ILE A 35 11.62 5.88 -4.06
N SER A 36 11.53 5.95 -2.73
CA SER A 36 10.93 4.89 -1.92
C SER A 36 9.47 4.62 -2.31
N ARG A 37 8.67 5.66 -2.52
CA ARG A 37 7.28 5.53 -2.97
C ARG A 37 7.18 4.94 -4.38
N GLU A 38 8.06 5.29 -5.30
CA GLU A 38 8.08 4.70 -6.65
C GLU A 38 8.55 3.25 -6.64
N LEU A 39 9.57 2.91 -5.85
CA LEU A 39 10.00 1.54 -5.65
C LEU A 39 8.91 0.70 -4.99
N ASN A 40 8.24 1.24 -3.97
CA ASN A 40 7.08 0.60 -3.34
C ASN A 40 5.91 0.46 -4.32
N LYS A 41 5.67 1.44 -5.19
CA LYS A 41 4.64 1.34 -6.23
C LYS A 41 4.97 0.27 -7.27
N ARG A 42 6.25 0.10 -7.62
CA ARG A 42 6.72 -0.95 -8.53
C ARG A 42 6.76 -2.33 -7.87
N ALA A 43 7.01 -2.41 -6.56
CA ALA A 43 7.01 -3.64 -5.78
C ALA A 43 5.60 -4.08 -5.36
N ASN A 44 4.64 -3.14 -5.28
CA ASN A 44 3.25 -3.43 -4.95
C ASN A 44 2.54 -3.97 -6.18
N ILE A 45 2.68 -5.28 -6.38
CA ILE A 45 1.97 -6.01 -7.42
C ILE A 45 0.47 -5.96 -7.10
N GLY A 46 -0.27 -5.19 -7.88
CA GLY A 46 -1.71 -5.02 -7.68
C GLY A 46 -2.46 -6.29 -8.05
N LEU A 47 -3.19 -6.87 -7.09
CA LEU A 47 -4.03 -8.06 -7.32
C LEU A 47 -4.99 -7.89 -8.51
N ALA A 48 -5.58 -6.70 -8.67
CA ALA A 48 -6.49 -6.41 -9.78
C ALA A 48 -5.76 -6.42 -11.14
N GLU A 49 -4.53 -5.91 -11.19
CA GLU A 49 -3.73 -5.86 -12.42
C GLU A 49 -3.28 -7.26 -12.83
N VAL A 50 -2.81 -8.07 -11.86
CA VAL A 50 -2.42 -9.46 -12.10
C VAL A 50 -3.60 -10.31 -12.55
N ILE A 51 -4.75 -10.20 -11.90
CA ILE A 51 -5.95 -10.97 -12.30
C ILE A 51 -6.37 -10.59 -13.73
N LYS A 52 -6.28 -9.30 -14.09
CA LYS A 52 -6.60 -8.85 -15.44
C LYS A 52 -5.63 -9.42 -16.49
N ALA A 53 -4.36 -9.57 -16.15
CA ALA A 53 -3.33 -10.11 -17.05
C ALA A 53 -3.38 -11.64 -17.16
N GLU A 54 -3.40 -12.35 -16.03
CA GLU A 54 -3.25 -13.81 -15.97
C GLU A 54 -4.58 -14.57 -16.03
N LEU A 55 -5.68 -13.96 -15.59
CA LEU A 55 -7.01 -14.58 -15.52
C LEU A 55 -8.09 -13.76 -16.26
N PRO A 56 -7.86 -13.36 -17.53
CA PRO A 56 -8.78 -12.47 -18.25
C PRO A 56 -10.15 -13.10 -18.54
N ASN A 57 -10.23 -14.43 -18.55
CA ASN A 57 -11.46 -15.17 -18.85
C ASN A 57 -12.35 -15.39 -17.62
N ASP A 58 -11.82 -15.21 -16.41
CA ASP A 58 -12.58 -15.40 -15.17
C ASP A 58 -13.07 -14.06 -14.60
N GLN A 59 -14.33 -13.74 -14.91
CA GLN A 59 -14.99 -12.51 -14.45
C GLN A 59 -15.17 -12.45 -12.92
N HIS A 60 -15.04 -13.58 -12.22
CA HIS A 60 -15.24 -13.68 -10.79
C HIS A 60 -13.92 -13.84 -10.01
N ALA A 61 -12.79 -14.01 -10.69
CA ALA A 61 -11.47 -14.18 -10.08
C ALA A 61 -11.20 -13.10 -9.02
N TYR A 62 -11.38 -11.82 -9.37
CA TYR A 62 -11.15 -10.72 -8.43
C TYR A 62 -12.00 -10.85 -7.18
N SER A 63 -13.30 -11.12 -7.32
CA SER A 63 -14.21 -11.28 -6.18
C SER A 63 -13.81 -12.47 -5.30
N ASN A 64 -13.41 -13.58 -5.90
CA ASN A 64 -13.01 -14.79 -5.19
C ASN A 64 -11.75 -14.57 -4.36
N TYR A 65 -10.69 -14.03 -4.98
CA TYR A 65 -9.43 -13.72 -4.29
C TYR A 65 -9.58 -12.60 -3.26
N HIS A 66 -10.41 -11.60 -3.54
CA HIS A 66 -10.72 -10.54 -2.59
C HIS A 66 -11.45 -11.08 -1.35
N GLN A 67 -12.43 -11.97 -1.53
CA GLN A 67 -13.09 -12.64 -0.40
C GLN A 67 -12.13 -13.53 0.39
N LEU A 68 -11.22 -14.24 -0.29
CA LEU A 68 -10.20 -15.06 0.35
C LEU A 68 -9.25 -14.21 1.22
N ALA A 69 -8.77 -13.07 0.71
CA ALA A 69 -7.91 -12.16 1.46
C ALA A 69 -8.59 -11.65 2.73
N TYR A 70 -9.85 -11.22 2.63
CA TYR A 70 -10.64 -10.80 3.80
C TYR A 70 -10.85 -11.92 4.81
N LYS A 71 -11.14 -13.14 4.34
CA LYS A 71 -11.32 -14.30 5.20
C LYS A 71 -10.04 -14.67 5.93
N TYR A 72 -8.88 -14.56 5.28
CA TYR A 72 -7.58 -14.79 5.91
C TYR A 72 -7.28 -13.77 7.01
N VAL A 73 -7.57 -12.48 6.79
CA VAL A 73 -7.25 -11.41 7.75
C VAL A 73 -8.23 -11.36 8.92
N THR A 74 -9.52 -11.51 8.64
CA THR A 74 -10.62 -11.24 9.60
C THR A 74 -11.40 -12.47 10.03
N GLY A 75 -11.18 -13.62 9.39
CA GLY A 75 -12.01 -14.82 9.54
C GLY A 75 -13.35 -14.74 8.81
N MET A 76 -13.72 -13.58 8.27
CA MET A 76 -15.03 -13.31 7.66
C MET A 76 -14.90 -12.83 6.21
N THR A 77 -15.90 -13.13 5.39
CA THR A 77 -16.01 -12.50 4.06
C THR A 77 -16.42 -11.02 4.19
N PRO A 78 -16.16 -10.17 3.18
CA PRO A 78 -16.55 -8.74 3.23
C PRO A 78 -18.04 -8.53 3.54
N LYS A 79 -18.91 -9.38 2.98
CA LYS A 79 -20.37 -9.32 3.23
C LYS A 79 -20.72 -9.65 4.68
N GLN A 80 -20.06 -10.66 5.26
CA GLN A 80 -20.25 -11.04 6.67
C GLN A 80 -19.70 -9.95 7.60
N LEU A 81 -18.53 -9.39 7.28
CA LEU A 81 -17.91 -8.32 8.05
C LEU A 81 -18.80 -7.07 8.12
N LYS A 82 -19.34 -6.65 6.96
CA LYS A 82 -20.33 -5.56 6.89
C LYS A 82 -21.53 -5.80 7.80
N LYS A 83 -22.12 -7.00 7.72
CA LYS A 83 -23.29 -7.37 8.53
C LYS A 83 -22.96 -7.42 10.02
N ALA A 84 -21.80 -7.95 10.39
CA ALA A 84 -21.38 -8.11 11.79
C ALA A 84 -21.05 -6.76 12.46
N LYS A 85 -20.51 -5.80 11.71
CA LYS A 85 -20.08 -4.49 12.23
C LYS A 85 -21.05 -3.35 11.91
N GLY A 86 -22.09 -3.60 11.11
CA GLY A 86 -23.09 -2.59 10.74
C GLY A 86 -22.54 -1.47 9.85
N VAL A 87 -21.46 -1.73 9.09
CA VAL A 87 -20.78 -0.73 8.27
C VAL A 87 -21.25 -0.76 6.81
N SER A 88 -21.22 0.40 6.15
CA SER A 88 -21.56 0.52 4.72
C SER A 88 -20.46 -0.05 3.84
N VAL A 89 -19.20 0.06 4.26
CA VAL A 89 -18.03 -0.36 3.50
C VAL A 89 -17.18 -1.32 4.35
N PRO A 90 -16.76 -2.50 3.85
CA PRO A 90 -16.01 -3.46 4.66
C PRO A 90 -14.71 -2.90 5.23
N GLU A 91 -14.06 -1.99 4.52
CA GLU A 91 -12.81 -1.34 4.93
C GLU A 91 -12.96 -0.47 6.19
N GLU A 92 -14.17 0.04 6.48
CA GLU A 92 -14.46 0.83 7.69
C GLU A 92 -14.46 -0.04 8.95
N ALA A 93 -14.73 -1.34 8.80
CA ALA A 93 -14.70 -2.30 9.90
C ALA A 93 -13.28 -2.76 10.28
N LEU A 94 -12.27 -2.38 9.49
CA LEU A 94 -10.88 -2.80 9.69
C LEU A 94 -10.08 -1.75 10.48
N ASP A 95 -9.29 -2.21 11.45
CA ASP A 95 -8.24 -1.37 12.05
C ASP A 95 -7.06 -1.15 11.08
N ASN A 96 -6.14 -0.24 11.42
CA ASN A 96 -5.00 0.08 10.55
C ASN A 96 -4.07 -1.13 10.33
N GLY A 97 -3.86 -1.98 11.34
CA GLY A 97 -3.04 -3.18 11.21
C GLY A 97 -3.69 -4.24 10.32
N GLN A 98 -5.02 -4.39 10.41
CA GLN A 98 -5.82 -5.24 9.53
C GLN A 98 -5.80 -4.75 8.09
N LYS A 99 -5.87 -3.44 7.85
CA LYS A 99 -5.73 -2.85 6.51
C LYS A 99 -4.37 -3.16 5.90
N GLU A 100 -3.29 -2.98 6.65
CA GLU A 100 -1.95 -3.32 6.17
C GLU A 100 -1.79 -4.82 5.90
N ARG A 101 -2.30 -5.68 6.80
CA ARG A 101 -2.26 -7.13 6.60
C ARG A 101 -3.06 -7.55 5.37
N LEU A 102 -4.21 -6.92 5.11
CA LEU A 102 -5.02 -7.16 3.93
C LEU A 102 -4.28 -6.82 2.64
N GLU A 103 -3.59 -5.68 2.58
CA GLU A 103 -2.80 -5.32 1.41
C GLU A 103 -1.62 -6.27 1.18
N ARG A 104 -0.90 -6.68 2.24
CA ARG A 104 0.16 -7.70 2.13
C ARG A 104 -0.37 -9.03 1.60
N VAL A 105 -1.53 -9.47 2.06
CA VAL A 105 -2.14 -10.73 1.62
C VAL A 105 -2.58 -10.64 0.15
N LYS A 106 -3.14 -9.51 -0.29
CA LYS A 106 -3.46 -9.30 -1.70
C LYS A 106 -2.22 -9.36 -2.59
N GLN A 107 -1.09 -8.78 -2.15
CA GLN A 107 0.18 -8.87 -2.88
C GLN A 107 0.69 -10.32 -2.95
N ASN A 108 0.64 -11.07 -1.85
CA ASN A 108 1.05 -12.47 -1.83
C ASN A 108 0.17 -13.33 -2.76
N ILE A 109 -1.15 -13.11 -2.77
CA ILE A 109 -2.05 -13.77 -3.73
C ILE A 109 -1.64 -13.43 -5.17
N ALA A 110 -1.34 -12.16 -5.45
CA ALA A 110 -0.92 -11.74 -6.78
C ALA A 110 0.38 -12.44 -7.21
N LEU A 111 1.36 -12.57 -6.32
CA LEU A 111 2.58 -13.34 -6.55
C LEU A 111 2.29 -14.81 -6.85
N PHE A 112 1.44 -15.47 -6.06
CA PHE A 112 1.10 -16.87 -6.31
C PHE A 112 0.38 -17.09 -7.64
N ILE A 113 -0.45 -16.14 -8.08
CA ILE A 113 -1.09 -16.19 -9.40
C ILE A 113 -0.01 -16.10 -10.49
N LEU A 114 0.96 -15.19 -10.37
CA LEU A 114 2.07 -15.06 -11.31
C LEU A 114 2.95 -16.31 -11.36
N ASP A 115 3.11 -17.00 -10.22
CA ASP A 115 3.81 -18.28 -10.12
C ASP A 115 2.99 -19.45 -10.70
N GLY A 116 1.80 -19.20 -11.25
CA GLY A 116 0.94 -20.20 -11.90
C GLY A 116 0.17 -21.10 -10.95
N ASN A 117 0.00 -20.72 -9.68
CA ASN A 117 -0.76 -21.51 -8.71
C ASN A 117 -2.26 -21.37 -8.96
N ASP A 118 -2.99 -22.48 -8.78
CA ASP A 118 -4.44 -22.44 -8.86
C ASP A 118 -5.08 -21.88 -7.57
N TYR A 119 -6.39 -21.62 -7.63
CA TYR A 119 -7.12 -21.04 -6.50
C TYR A 119 -7.07 -21.91 -5.23
N GLN A 120 -7.13 -23.25 -5.37
CA GLN A 120 -7.14 -24.15 -4.21
C GLN A 120 -5.75 -24.24 -3.57
N ASP A 121 -4.70 -24.23 -4.38
CA ASP A 121 -3.31 -24.17 -3.94
C ASP A 121 -3.04 -22.88 -3.17
N ILE A 122 -3.45 -21.74 -3.73
CA ILE A 122 -3.32 -20.42 -3.09
C ILE A 122 -4.06 -20.41 -1.75
N LYS A 123 -5.29 -20.89 -1.72
CA LYS A 123 -6.09 -20.98 -0.50
C LYS A 123 -5.43 -21.85 0.56
N THR A 124 -4.81 -22.97 0.15
CA THR A 124 -4.12 -23.88 1.06
C THR A 124 -2.84 -23.25 1.61
N LYS A 125 -2.01 -22.65 0.75
CA LYS A 125 -0.78 -21.95 1.13
C LYS A 125 -1.05 -20.81 2.10
N LEU A 126 -2.08 -20.01 1.83
CA LEU A 126 -2.48 -18.94 2.75
C LEU A 126 -2.92 -19.50 4.09
N LEU A 127 -3.80 -20.49 4.12
CA LEU A 127 -4.34 -21.03 5.37
C LEU A 127 -3.37 -21.93 6.14
N ALA A 128 -2.27 -22.37 5.51
CA ALA A 128 -1.20 -23.12 6.18
C ALA A 128 -0.32 -22.22 7.08
N ASP A 129 -0.32 -20.90 6.84
CA ASP A 129 0.43 -19.90 7.62
C ASP A 129 -0.37 -19.32 8.82
N ILE A 130 -1.51 -19.93 9.21
CA ILE A 130 -2.32 -19.57 10.39
C ILE A 130 -2.27 -20.72 11.40
#